data_AF-A0A0E3L7R7-F1
#
_entry.id   AF-A0A0E3L7R7-F1
#
_cell.length_a   1.000
_cell.length_b   1.000
_cell.length_c   1.000
_cell.angle_alpha   90.00
_cell.angle_beta   90.00
_cell.angle_gamma   90.00
#
_symmetry.space_group_name_H-M   'P 1'
#
loop_
_entity.id
_entity.type
_entity.pdbx_description
1 polymer ?
#
loop_
_entity_poly.entity_id
_entity_poly.type
_entity_poly.pdbx_seq_one_letter_code
_entity_poly.pdbx_strand_id
1 'polypeptide(L)' 'MNSVVVDKALNRIGTIASVFGPVNHPYFFVKGFKRIPDSETRALVNERVYIR' A
#
# COMPACT_ATOMS: atom_id res chain seq x y z
N MET A 1 2.52 -12.04 -5.93
CA MET A 1 2.44 -11.73 -4.47
C MET A 1 3.83 -11.39 -3.98
N ASN A 2 3.97 -10.41 -3.08
CA ASN A 2 5.22 -9.71 -2.68
C ASN A 2 5.63 -8.48 -3.50
N SER A 3 4.76 -7.96 -4.38
CA SER A 3 5.02 -6.67 -5.05
C SER A 3 5.11 -5.54 -4.03
N VAL A 4 5.98 -4.56 -4.29
CA VAL A 4 6.23 -3.44 -3.39
C VAL A 4 5.26 -2.32 -3.73
N VAL A 5 4.59 -1.79 -2.71
CA VAL A 5 3.74 -0.61 -2.83
C VAL A 5 4.58 0.63 -2.51
N VAL A 6 4.50 1.63 -3.38
CA VAL A 6 5.24 2.89 -3.26
C VAL A 6 4.30 4.09 -3.39
N ASP A 7 4.71 5.23 -2.83
CA ASP A 7 4.05 6.51 -3.08
C ASP A 7 4.51 7.13 -4.42
N LYS A 8 3.99 8.33 -4.73
CA LYS A 8 4.37 9.10 -5.94
C LYS A 8 5.84 9.49 -6.01
N ALA A 9 6.53 9.57 -4.87
CA ALA A 9 7.94 9.90 -4.76
C ALA A 9 8.83 8.64 -4.73
N LEU A 10 8.24 7.46 -4.98
CA LEU A 10 8.89 6.15 -4.95
C LEU A 10 9.36 5.72 -3.55
N ASN A 11 8.85 6.35 -2.49
CA ASN A 11 9.08 5.88 -1.13
C ASN A 11 8.31 4.58 -0.90
N ARG A 12 8.97 3.63 -0.25
CA ARG A 12 8.44 2.29 -0.02
C ARG A 12 7.46 2.29 1.16
N ILE A 13 6.22 1.90 0.89
CA ILE A 13 5.16 1.79 1.91
C ILE A 13 5.13 0.37 2.49
N GLY A 14 5.10 -0.65 1.64
CA GLY A 14 4.96 -2.02 2.12
C GLY A 14 4.95 -3.05 1.00
N THR A 15 4.48 -4.25 1.32
CA THR A 15 4.23 -5.31 0.33
C THR A 15 2.77 -5.74 0.36
N ILE A 16 2.24 -6.11 -0.81
CA ILE A 16 0.90 -6.72 -0.89
C ILE A 16 0.96 -8.09 -0.22
N ALA A 17 0.21 -8.23 0.86
CA ALA A 17 0.10 -9.46 1.64
C ALA A 17 -1.15 -10.28 1.28
N SER A 18 -2.24 -9.62 0.86
CA SER A 18 -3.47 -10.31 0.42
C SER A 18 -4.29 -9.43 -0.53
N VAL A 19 -5.18 -10.06 -1.29
CA VAL A 19 -6.18 -9.43 -2.17
C VAL A 19 -7.54 -10.00 -1.81
N PHE A 20 -8.55 -9.15 -1.66
CA PHE A 20 -9.90 -9.56 -1.25
C PHE A 20 -10.98 -8.63 -1.83
N GLY A 21 -12.25 -9.04 -1.74
CA GLY A 21 -13.39 -8.28 -2.26
C GLY A 21 -13.77 -8.65 -3.71
N PRO A 22 -14.60 -7.81 -4.37
CA PRO A 22 -15.11 -8.09 -5.71
C PRO A 22 -14.00 -8.17 -6.76
N VAL A 23 -14.11 -9.10 -7.71
CA VAL A 23 -13.09 -9.32 -8.75
C VAL A 23 -12.84 -8.06 -9.60
N ASN A 24 -13.89 -7.29 -9.90
CA ASN A 24 -13.78 -6.10 -10.75
C ASN A 24 -13.17 -4.89 -10.03
N HIS A 25 -13.26 -4.84 -8.69
CA HIS A 25 -12.77 -3.74 -7.86
C HIS A 25 -12.23 -4.30 -6.54
N PRO A 26 -11.06 -4.97 -6.58
CA PRO A 26 -10.51 -5.62 -5.40
C PRO A 26 -9.90 -4.61 -4.43
N TYR A 27 -9.84 -5.01 -3.17
CA TYR A 27 -9.04 -4.36 -2.13
C TYR A 27 -7.73 -5.13 -1.94
N PHE A 28 -6.67 -4.38 -1.62
CA PHE A 28 -5.34 -4.92 -1.37
C PHE A 28 -4.94 -4.65 0.08
N PHE A 29 -4.62 -5.72 0.82
CA PHE A 29 -4.02 -5.57 2.14
C PHE A 29 -2.51 -5.39 1.99
N VAL A 30 -2.02 -4.21 2.36
CA VAL A 30 -0.60 -3.86 2.31
C VAL A 30 -0.02 -3.98 3.70
N LYS A 31 0.94 -4.89 3.86
CA LYS A 31 1.72 -4.99 5.09
C LYS A 31 2.84 -3.96 5.02
N GLY A 32 2.70 -2.90 5.82
CA GLY A 32 3.71 -1.84 5.92
C GLY A 32 5.07 -2.41 6.35
N PHE A 33 6.15 -1.79 5.88
CA PHE A 33 7.47 -2.07 6.44
C PHE A 33 7.49 -1.61 7.92
N LYS A 34 8.20 -2.35 8.79
CA LYS A 34 8.28 -1.98 10.22
C LYS A 34 8.82 -0.54 10.31
N ARG A 35 8.13 0.31 11.11
CA ARG A 35 8.47 1.71 11.46
C ARG A 35 7.88 2.83 10.58
N ILE A 36 6.81 2.62 9.83
CA ILE A 36 6.07 3.77 9.27
C ILE A 36 5.24 4.41 10.40
N PRO A 37 5.44 5.70 10.71
CA PRO A 37 4.61 6.42 11.67
C PRO A 37 3.14 6.45 11.24
N ASP A 38 2.23 6.43 12.22
CA ASP A 38 0.79 6.58 11.96
C ASP A 38 0.48 7.85 11.16
N SER A 39 1.23 8.94 11.38
CA SER A 39 1.08 10.19 10.65
C SER A 39 1.36 10.04 9.15
N GLU A 40 2.41 9.30 8.78
CA GLU A 40 2.72 9.02 7.38
C GLU A 40 1.66 8.13 6.75
N THR A 41 1.15 7.15 7.50
CA THR A 41 0.08 6.27 7.03
C THR A 41 -1.23 7.03 6.80
N ARG A 42 -1.58 7.96 7.70
CA ARG A 42 -2.75 8.84 7.57
C ARG A 42 -2.63 9.81 6.40
N ALA A 43 -1.42 10.27 6.09
CA ALA A 43 -1.18 11.16 4.95
C ALA A 43 -1.43 10.47 3.59
N LEU A 44 -1.45 9.13 3.55
CA LEU A 44 -1.76 8.36 2.33
C LEU A 44 -3.27 8.19 2.07
N VAL A 45 -4.14 8.60 3.00
CA VAL A 45 -5.59 8.50 2.81
C VAL A 45 -6.01 9.39 1.64
N ASN A 46 -6.76 8.83 0.70
CA ASN A 46 -7.18 9.44 -0.57
C ASN A 46 -6.04 9.76 -1.56
N GLU A 47 -4.79 9.39 -1.27
CA GLU A 47 -3.68 9.48 -2.22
C GLU A 47 -3.61 8.25 -3.11
N ARG A 48 -3.06 8.42 -4.32
CA ARG A 48 -2.74 7.29 -5.20
C ARG A 48 -1.43 6.65 -4.78
N VAL A 49 -1.43 5.33 -4.70
CA VAL A 49 -0.24 4.50 -4.51
C VAL A 49 -0.01 3.63 -5.73
N TYR A 50 1.24 3.19 -5.91
CA TYR A 50 1.68 2.50 -7.11
C TYR A 50 2.35 1.18 -6.75
N ILE A 51 2.32 0.24 -7.69
CA ILE A 51 2.98 -1.06 -7.56
C ILE A 51 4.29 -1.01 -8.35
N ARG A 52 5.37 -1.48 -7.73
CA ARG A 52 6.66 -1.75 -8.34
C ARG A 52 6.92 -3.25 -8.45
#